data_AF-A0A4E9DFT0-F1
#
_entry.id   AF-A0A4E9DFT0-F1
#
_cell.length_a   1.000
_cell.length_b   1.000
_cell.length_c   1.000
_cell.angle_alpha   90.00
_cell.angle_beta   90.00
_cell.angle_gamma   90.00
#
_symmetry.space_group_name_H-M   'P 1'
#
loop_
_entity.id
_entity.type
_entity.pdbx_description
1 polymer ?
#
loop_
_entity_poly.entity_id
_entity_poly.type
_entity_poly.pdbx_seq_one_letter_code
_entity_poly.pdbx_strand_id
1 'polypeptide(L)'
;MRNRVTPFFLVILAWAFLGLLRVGECQVKVLTGEYAHVRERIWLWEMYDTITEILGPSKQKVLLVQNPTFNWPTKRHVGSGPGGKLTYAEFMTDLEQRFGVRDNVVDITLKAPGSDGVGKPSILDASDQLIEKRWLGLLPVKFITPDEKTIDNYAKFVSLVDQKFHDIRNTYGDQPEWKAFLDEKHERSTKLIAEINAIRIQETEEWIKQQMVTPVRDDKKKKDLFGLALKEEDLVTEHVRTNVPGQTGTYERVRIADTWAANRRNTDFRAALAVAGIKSGRDLVKWAENLGKPGNIGPNSPANVGHFQSTQAWKSVQRRALASPGGSGSCT
;
A
#
# COMPACT_ATOMS: atom_id res chain seq x y z
N MET A 1 -37.08 0.54 -39.05
CA MET A 1 -35.83 1.24 -38.70
C MET A 1 -34.94 0.27 -37.94
N ARG A 2 -33.94 -0.31 -38.61
CA ARG A 2 -32.96 -1.27 -38.06
C ARG A 2 -31.59 -0.61 -38.18
N ASN A 3 -31.01 -0.16 -37.07
CA ASN A 3 -29.65 0.36 -37.05
C ASN A 3 -28.67 -0.82 -37.15
N ARG A 4 -27.95 -0.88 -38.28
CA ARG A 4 -26.81 -1.76 -38.49
C ARG A 4 -25.59 -1.07 -37.88
N VAL A 5 -25.03 -1.64 -36.82
CA VAL A 5 -23.68 -1.32 -36.38
C VAL A 5 -22.72 -2.19 -37.19
N THR A 6 -21.77 -1.53 -37.85
CA THR A 6 -20.80 -2.05 -38.81
C THR A 6 -19.81 -3.03 -38.15
N PRO A 7 -19.41 -4.15 -38.80
CA PRO A 7 -18.55 -5.18 -38.20
C PRO A 7 -17.06 -4.79 -38.07
N PHE A 8 -16.68 -3.57 -38.46
CA PHE A 8 -15.29 -3.11 -38.39
C PHE A 8 -14.82 -2.71 -36.99
N PHE A 9 -15.74 -2.50 -36.03
CA PHE A 9 -15.39 -2.17 -34.64
C PHE A 9 -14.93 -3.38 -33.81
N LEU A 10 -15.18 -4.61 -34.28
CA LEU A 10 -14.82 -5.84 -33.58
C LEU A 10 -13.41 -6.36 -33.92
N VAL A 11 -12.80 -5.90 -35.01
CA VAL A 11 -11.46 -6.37 -35.44
C VAL A 11 -10.33 -5.66 -34.69
N ILE A 12 -10.55 -4.43 -34.21
CA ILE A 12 -9.53 -3.67 -33.45
C ILE A 12 -9.43 -4.11 -31.99
N LEU A 13 -10.55 -4.52 -31.38
CA LEU A 13 -10.57 -5.11 -30.02
C LEU A 13 -9.92 -6.49 -29.96
N ALA A 14 -9.92 -7.24 -31.07
CA ALA A 14 -9.21 -8.51 -31.18
C ALA A 14 -7.68 -8.31 -31.32
N TRP A 15 -7.22 -7.20 -31.91
CA TRP A 15 -5.78 -6.88 -32.02
C TRP A 15 -5.18 -6.32 -30.73
N ALA A 16 -5.97 -5.68 -29.86
CA ALA A 16 -5.54 -5.33 -28.51
C ALA A 16 -5.37 -6.56 -27.59
N PHE A 17 -5.99 -7.70 -27.93
CA PHE A 17 -5.88 -8.95 -27.16
C PHE A 17 -4.81 -9.93 -27.69
N LEU A 18 -4.39 -9.81 -28.95
CA LEU A 18 -3.43 -10.74 -29.58
C LEU A 18 -1.96 -10.29 -29.55
N GLY A 19 -1.67 -9.06 -29.10
CA GLY A 19 -0.30 -8.60 -28.82
C GLY A 19 0.33 -9.14 -27.54
N LEU A 20 -0.43 -9.90 -26.73
CA LEU A 20 -0.01 -10.41 -25.41
C LEU A 20 0.50 -11.87 -25.42
N LEU A 21 0.71 -12.46 -26.59
CA LEU A 21 1.14 -13.86 -26.70
C LEU A 21 2.41 -13.99 -27.55
N ARG A 22 3.58 -13.68 -26.97
CA ARG A 22 4.84 -14.39 -27.26
C ARG A 22 5.74 -14.51 -26.02
N VAL A 23 5.50 -15.62 -25.33
CA VAL A 23 6.46 -16.59 -24.77
C VAL A 23 7.81 -16.08 -24.26
N GLY A 24 7.91 -16.07 -22.94
CA GLY A 24 9.15 -16.08 -22.16
C GLY A 24 8.76 -16.01 -20.69
N GLU A 25 8.29 -17.13 -20.13
CA GLU A 25 7.95 -17.30 -18.69
C GLU A 25 7.31 -16.06 -18.05
N CYS A 26 6.05 -15.76 -18.42
CA CYS A 26 5.26 -14.70 -17.80
C CYS A 26 4.94 -15.08 -16.34
N GLN A 27 5.85 -14.80 -15.42
CA GLN A 27 5.43 -14.44 -14.07
C GLN A 27 4.51 -13.22 -14.22
N VAL A 28 3.29 -13.30 -13.70
CA VAL A 28 2.36 -12.18 -13.65
C VAL A 28 3.13 -11.00 -13.04
N LYS A 29 3.40 -9.96 -13.83
CA LYS A 29 4.03 -8.74 -13.31
C LYS A 29 3.01 -8.05 -12.41
N VAL A 30 3.00 -8.41 -11.14
CA VAL A 30 2.25 -7.70 -10.10
C VAL A 30 2.85 -6.30 -10.05
N LEU A 31 2.00 -5.28 -10.20
CA LEU A 31 2.47 -3.90 -10.13
C LEU A 31 3.05 -3.64 -8.74
N THR A 32 4.05 -2.76 -8.65
CA THR A 32 4.72 -2.40 -7.38
C THR A 32 3.70 -2.12 -6.27
N GLY A 33 2.66 -1.32 -6.59
CA GLY A 33 1.52 -0.99 -5.74
C GLY A 33 0.70 -2.17 -5.22
N GLU A 34 0.41 -3.12 -6.11
CA GLU A 34 -0.40 -4.30 -5.78
C GLU A 34 0.32 -5.18 -4.76
N TYR A 35 1.65 -5.30 -4.88
CA TYR A 35 2.46 -6.07 -3.94
C TYR A 35 2.52 -5.43 -2.54
N ALA A 36 2.57 -4.09 -2.46
CA ALA A 36 2.47 -3.37 -1.19
C ALA A 36 1.16 -3.71 -0.48
N HIS A 37 0.03 -3.70 -1.18
CA HIS A 37 -1.27 -4.02 -0.58
C HIS A 37 -1.33 -5.43 0.01
N VAL A 38 -0.68 -6.40 -0.63
CA VAL A 38 -0.56 -7.75 -0.08
C VAL A 38 0.23 -7.76 1.23
N ARG A 39 1.39 -7.10 1.28
CA ARG A 39 2.20 -7.01 2.51
C ARG A 39 1.47 -6.27 3.62
N GLU A 40 0.72 -5.23 3.29
CA GLU A 40 -0.08 -4.44 4.24
C GLU A 40 -1.22 -5.26 4.87
N ARG A 41 -1.86 -6.14 4.10
CA ARG A 41 -2.87 -7.08 4.62
C ARG A 41 -2.25 -8.05 5.62
N ILE A 42 -1.09 -8.62 5.30
CA ILE A 42 -0.37 -9.54 6.19
C ILE A 42 0.08 -8.82 7.46
N TRP A 43 0.61 -7.60 7.34
CA TRP A 43 0.96 -6.77 8.50
C TRP A 43 -0.26 -6.53 9.39
N LEU A 44 -1.41 -6.16 8.81
CA LEU A 44 -2.61 -5.92 9.60
C LEU A 44 -3.09 -7.18 10.33
N TRP A 45 -2.95 -8.36 9.71
CA TRP A 45 -3.20 -9.63 10.37
C TRP A 45 -2.30 -9.83 11.60
N GLU A 46 -0.99 -9.58 11.51
CA GLU A 46 -0.09 -9.74 12.66
C GLU A 46 -0.50 -8.83 13.84
N MET A 47 -0.96 -7.61 13.54
CA MET A 47 -1.48 -6.68 14.56
C MET A 47 -2.78 -7.19 15.18
N TYR A 48 -3.71 -7.65 14.35
CA TYR A 48 -4.99 -8.22 14.78
C TYR A 48 -4.82 -9.48 15.63
N ASP A 49 -3.95 -10.39 15.20
CA ASP A 49 -3.70 -11.64 15.89
C ASP A 49 -3.08 -11.37 17.27
N THR A 50 -2.14 -10.43 17.35
CA THR A 50 -1.56 -9.99 18.63
C THR A 50 -2.62 -9.42 19.58
N ILE A 51 -3.46 -8.50 19.09
CA ILE A 51 -4.51 -7.85 19.90
C ILE A 51 -5.48 -8.89 20.44
N THR A 52 -5.93 -9.81 19.59
CA THR A 52 -6.93 -10.81 19.98
C THR A 52 -6.35 -11.90 20.89
N GLU A 53 -5.07 -12.21 20.76
CA GLU A 53 -4.40 -13.17 21.64
C GLU A 53 -4.23 -12.63 23.05
N ILE A 54 -3.74 -11.39 23.18
CA ILE A 54 -3.40 -10.80 24.50
C ILE A 54 -4.64 -10.22 25.20
N LEU A 55 -5.48 -9.49 24.47
CA LEU A 55 -6.63 -8.79 25.06
C LEU A 55 -7.93 -9.60 24.96
N GLY A 56 -7.90 -10.70 24.22
CA GLY A 56 -9.02 -11.58 23.96
C GLY A 56 -9.84 -11.18 22.72
N PRO A 57 -10.58 -12.13 22.11
CA PRO A 57 -11.36 -11.91 20.88
C PRO A 57 -12.39 -10.78 20.96
N SER A 58 -12.97 -10.54 22.15
CA SER A 58 -13.91 -9.44 22.39
C SER A 58 -13.32 -8.03 22.20
N LYS A 59 -11.98 -7.94 22.12
CA LYS A 59 -11.24 -6.70 21.92
C LYS A 59 -10.82 -6.48 20.46
N GLN A 60 -11.22 -7.35 19.53
CA GLN A 60 -11.00 -7.09 18.10
C GLN A 60 -11.69 -5.81 17.61
N LYS A 61 -12.68 -5.29 18.35
CA LYS A 61 -13.26 -3.95 18.15
C LYS A 61 -12.27 -2.78 18.21
N VAL A 62 -11.07 -3.01 18.73
CA VAL A 62 -9.97 -2.03 18.66
C VAL A 62 -9.49 -1.82 17.22
N LEU A 63 -9.63 -2.84 16.35
CA LEU A 63 -9.25 -2.77 14.94
C LEU A 63 -10.41 -2.94 13.95
N LEU A 64 -11.46 -3.70 14.29
CA LEU A 64 -12.56 -4.12 13.42
C LEU A 64 -13.92 -3.88 14.06
N VAL A 65 -14.84 -3.12 13.44
CA VAL A 65 -16.20 -2.90 13.98
C VAL A 65 -16.93 -4.21 14.24
N GLN A 66 -17.18 -4.59 15.48
CA GLN A 66 -18.02 -5.75 15.75
C GLN A 66 -19.50 -5.38 15.75
N ASN A 67 -20.28 -5.97 14.85
CA ASN A 67 -21.73 -5.88 14.87
C ASN A 67 -22.38 -7.25 14.58
N PRO A 68 -22.49 -8.14 15.59
CA PRO A 68 -23.02 -9.48 15.41
C PRO A 68 -24.43 -9.52 14.80
N THR A 69 -25.21 -8.44 15.00
CA THR A 69 -26.59 -8.30 14.48
C THR A 69 -26.66 -7.77 13.06
N PHE A 70 -25.52 -7.41 12.44
CA PHE A 70 -25.54 -6.84 11.10
C PHE A 70 -26.02 -7.86 10.07
N ASN A 71 -26.84 -7.41 9.12
CA ASN A 71 -27.47 -8.29 8.13
C ASN A 71 -26.46 -8.90 7.14
N TRP A 72 -25.38 -8.18 6.84
CA TRP A 72 -24.27 -8.66 6.02
C TRP A 72 -23.20 -9.33 6.87
N PRO A 73 -22.92 -10.63 6.67
CA PRO A 73 -21.92 -11.37 7.43
C PRO A 73 -20.52 -10.72 7.49
N THR A 74 -20.05 -10.14 6.37
CA THR A 74 -18.80 -9.34 6.29
C THR A 74 -18.73 -8.27 7.38
N LYS A 75 -19.82 -7.53 7.57
CA LYS A 75 -19.87 -6.41 8.51
C LYS A 75 -20.08 -6.84 9.96
N ARG A 76 -20.18 -8.14 10.24
CA ARG A 76 -20.28 -8.63 11.61
C ARG A 76 -18.93 -8.59 12.29
N HIS A 77 -17.85 -8.85 11.56
CA HIS A 77 -16.49 -8.99 12.09
C HIS A 77 -16.44 -9.96 13.27
N VAL A 78 -17.08 -11.13 13.12
CA VAL A 78 -17.08 -12.24 14.10
C VAL A 78 -16.72 -13.51 13.35
N GLY A 79 -15.65 -14.17 13.78
CA GLY A 79 -15.14 -15.39 13.16
C GLY A 79 -15.62 -16.68 13.81
N SER A 80 -15.20 -17.79 13.21
CA SER A 80 -15.46 -19.15 13.72
C SER A 80 -14.46 -19.62 14.78
N GLY A 81 -13.37 -18.87 15.01
CA GLY A 81 -12.37 -19.20 16.03
C GLY A 81 -12.87 -19.01 17.46
N PRO A 82 -12.08 -19.45 18.46
CA PRO A 82 -12.44 -19.34 19.87
C PRO A 82 -12.85 -17.91 20.25
N GLY A 83 -13.95 -17.78 20.98
CA GLY A 83 -14.49 -16.48 21.42
C GLY A 83 -14.93 -15.54 20.29
N GLY A 84 -15.07 -16.02 19.05
CA GLY A 84 -15.45 -15.20 17.89
C GLY A 84 -14.28 -14.53 17.17
N LYS A 85 -13.04 -14.99 17.40
CA LYS A 85 -11.84 -14.57 16.67
C LYS A 85 -11.95 -15.03 15.21
N LEU A 86 -11.76 -14.11 14.26
CA LEU A 86 -11.50 -14.43 12.86
C LEU A 86 -10.23 -15.27 12.74
N THR A 87 -10.32 -16.39 12.04
CA THR A 87 -9.15 -17.13 11.53
C THR A 87 -8.46 -16.31 10.43
N TYR A 88 -7.23 -16.67 10.07
CA TYR A 88 -6.50 -15.98 8.99
C TYR A 88 -7.27 -15.96 7.67
N ALA A 89 -7.84 -17.10 7.29
CA ALA A 89 -8.64 -17.25 6.08
C ALA A 89 -9.88 -16.34 6.10
N GLU A 90 -10.61 -16.32 7.23
CA GLU A 90 -11.78 -15.45 7.39
C GLU A 90 -11.37 -13.98 7.34
N PHE A 91 -10.30 -13.60 8.05
CA PHE A 91 -9.78 -12.23 8.09
C PHE A 91 -9.39 -11.73 6.69
N MET A 92 -8.62 -12.52 5.93
CA MET A 92 -8.22 -12.14 4.57
C MET A 92 -9.41 -12.05 3.61
N THR A 93 -10.36 -12.99 3.71
CA THR A 93 -11.60 -12.98 2.92
C THR A 93 -12.46 -11.77 3.25
N ASP A 94 -12.49 -11.38 4.53
CA ASP A 94 -13.22 -10.23 5.03
C ASP A 94 -12.61 -8.91 4.54
N LEU A 95 -11.28 -8.77 4.56
CA LEU A 95 -10.57 -7.63 3.96
C LEU A 95 -10.80 -7.49 2.45
N GLU A 96 -11.05 -8.60 1.76
CA GLU A 96 -11.41 -8.59 0.34
C GLU A 96 -12.89 -8.20 0.10
N GLN A 97 -13.66 -7.96 1.17
CA GLN A 97 -15.10 -7.67 1.16
C GLN A 97 -15.93 -8.72 0.42
N ARG A 98 -15.44 -9.96 0.36
CA ARG A 98 -16.10 -11.05 -0.37
C ARG A 98 -17.07 -11.85 0.50
N PHE A 99 -17.07 -11.68 1.81
CA PHE A 99 -17.98 -12.40 2.71
C PHE A 99 -19.47 -12.06 2.45
N GLY A 100 -20.26 -13.04 2.01
CA GLY A 100 -21.72 -12.91 1.87
C GLY A 100 -22.27 -12.64 0.47
N VAL A 101 -21.47 -12.72 -0.60
CA VAL A 101 -22.00 -13.02 -1.94
C VAL A 101 -22.34 -14.52 -1.98
N ARG A 102 -23.45 -14.91 -2.63
CA ARG A 102 -24.02 -16.28 -2.61
C ARG A 102 -23.02 -17.42 -2.88
N ASP A 103 -21.87 -17.13 -3.50
CA ASP A 103 -20.84 -18.09 -3.90
C ASP A 103 -19.45 -17.87 -3.24
N ASN A 104 -19.32 -16.96 -2.27
CA ASN A 104 -18.03 -16.68 -1.62
C ASN A 104 -17.84 -17.47 -0.32
N VAL A 105 -17.10 -18.58 -0.45
CA VAL A 105 -16.69 -19.47 0.62
C VAL A 105 -15.37 -18.96 1.23
N VAL A 106 -15.24 -18.98 2.55
CA VAL A 106 -13.96 -18.75 3.24
C VAL A 106 -12.91 -19.67 2.64
N ASP A 107 -11.80 -19.08 2.17
CA ASP A 107 -10.74 -19.88 1.58
C ASP A 107 -9.83 -20.45 2.67
N ILE A 108 -10.21 -21.62 3.19
CA ILE A 108 -9.48 -22.33 4.25
C ILE A 108 -8.08 -22.80 3.84
N THR A 109 -7.71 -22.68 2.56
CA THR A 109 -6.36 -22.98 2.09
C THR A 109 -5.37 -21.90 2.49
N LEU A 110 -5.84 -20.68 2.79
CA LEU A 110 -5.02 -19.58 3.25
C LEU A 110 -4.37 -19.89 4.60
N LYS A 111 -3.04 -19.79 4.66
CA LYS A 111 -2.26 -19.97 5.88
C LYS A 111 -1.52 -18.69 6.28
N ALA A 112 -1.56 -18.38 7.58
CA ALA A 112 -0.86 -17.23 8.13
C ALA A 112 0.66 -17.48 8.15
N PRO A 113 1.48 -16.43 8.05
CA PRO A 113 2.89 -16.56 8.35
C PRO A 113 3.12 -17.15 9.75
N GLY A 114 4.00 -18.16 9.84
CA GLY A 114 4.35 -18.79 11.12
C GLY A 114 3.29 -19.75 11.70
N SER A 115 2.14 -19.97 11.04
CA SER A 115 1.14 -20.95 11.51
C SER A 115 1.64 -22.40 11.42
N ASP A 116 1.06 -23.29 12.23
CA ASP A 116 1.42 -24.73 12.27
C ASP A 116 1.28 -25.43 10.90
N GLY A 117 2.28 -26.27 10.55
CA GLY A 117 2.36 -27.02 9.28
C GLY A 117 3.81 -27.30 8.84
N VAL A 118 4.00 -28.16 7.82
CA VAL A 118 5.34 -28.43 7.26
C VAL A 118 5.95 -27.12 6.75
N GLY A 119 7.10 -26.75 7.29
CA GLY A 119 7.87 -25.56 6.91
C GLY A 119 7.50 -24.26 7.62
N LYS A 120 6.32 -24.17 8.27
CA LYS A 120 5.69 -22.92 8.74
C LYS A 120 5.66 -21.84 7.63
N PRO A 121 4.50 -21.51 7.03
CA PRO A 121 4.44 -20.59 5.90
C PRO A 121 5.21 -19.30 6.16
N SER A 122 6.06 -18.91 5.22
CA SER A 122 6.77 -17.65 5.29
C SER A 122 5.86 -16.49 4.88
N ILE A 123 6.33 -15.26 5.11
CA ILE A 123 5.68 -14.05 4.58
C ILE A 123 5.57 -14.12 3.04
N LEU A 124 6.56 -14.70 2.37
CA LEU A 124 6.54 -14.90 0.92
C LEU A 124 5.42 -15.86 0.51
N ASP A 125 5.36 -17.04 1.12
CA ASP A 125 4.33 -18.05 0.81
C ASP A 125 2.92 -17.51 1.07
N ALA A 126 2.73 -16.73 2.14
CA ALA A 126 1.46 -16.10 2.46
C ALA A 126 1.08 -15.03 1.42
N SER A 127 2.05 -14.30 0.87
CA SER A 127 1.79 -13.34 -0.19
C SER A 127 1.51 -13.99 -1.54
N ASP A 128 2.23 -15.04 -1.90
CA ASP A 128 2.01 -15.75 -3.16
C ASP A 128 0.59 -16.31 -3.22
N GLN A 129 0.08 -16.85 -2.10
CA GLN A 129 -1.33 -17.27 -1.99
C GLN A 129 -2.33 -16.13 -2.25
N LEU A 130 -2.05 -14.91 -1.78
CA LEU A 130 -2.93 -13.74 -2.01
C LEU A 130 -2.80 -13.21 -3.44
N ILE A 131 -1.61 -13.28 -4.02
CA ILE A 131 -1.32 -12.88 -5.40
C ILE A 131 -2.01 -13.81 -6.39
N GLU A 132 -1.89 -15.12 -6.19
CA GLU A 132 -2.56 -16.14 -7.02
C GLU A 132 -4.08 -15.93 -7.05
N LYS A 133 -4.65 -15.50 -5.93
CA LYS A 133 -6.08 -15.18 -5.80
C LYS A 133 -6.46 -13.80 -6.32
N ARG A 134 -5.49 -12.99 -6.72
CA ARG A 134 -5.65 -11.58 -7.14
C ARG A 134 -6.26 -10.69 -6.04
N TRP A 135 -5.94 -10.96 -4.78
CA TRP A 135 -6.37 -10.13 -3.64
C TRP A 135 -5.38 -8.99 -3.40
N LEU A 136 -5.29 -8.15 -4.44
CA LEU A 136 -4.28 -7.09 -4.59
C LEU A 136 -4.83 -5.70 -4.28
N GLY A 137 -6.12 -5.60 -3.92
CA GLY A 137 -6.80 -4.32 -3.74
C GLY A 137 -6.39 -3.61 -2.45
N LEU A 138 -6.56 -2.28 -2.46
CA LEU A 138 -6.38 -1.41 -1.30
C LEU A 138 -7.10 -1.93 -0.06
N LEU A 139 -6.50 -1.72 1.11
CA LEU A 139 -7.17 -1.99 2.39
C LEU A 139 -8.45 -1.16 2.49
N PRO A 140 -9.60 -1.78 2.82
CA PRO A 140 -10.87 -1.07 2.86
C PRO A 140 -11.05 -0.34 4.20
N VAL A 141 -10.30 0.73 4.41
CA VAL A 141 -10.20 1.47 5.70
C VAL A 141 -11.57 1.80 6.30
N LYS A 142 -12.53 2.27 5.51
CA LYS A 142 -13.89 2.60 5.97
C LYS A 142 -14.69 1.40 6.48
N PHE A 143 -14.35 0.20 6.04
CA PHE A 143 -15.01 -1.05 6.42
C PHE A 143 -14.39 -1.66 7.67
N ILE A 144 -13.07 -1.53 7.82
CA ILE A 144 -12.33 -2.13 8.93
C ILE A 144 -12.22 -1.22 10.14
N THR A 145 -12.10 0.09 9.99
CA THR A 145 -11.86 0.96 11.16
C THR A 145 -13.06 0.95 12.11
N PRO A 146 -12.88 0.82 13.45
CA PRO A 146 -13.96 1.01 14.42
C PRO A 146 -14.74 2.28 14.12
N ASP A 147 -16.01 2.35 14.55
CA ASP A 147 -17.01 3.41 14.27
C ASP A 147 -16.63 4.82 14.84
N GLU A 148 -15.34 5.15 14.85
CA GLU A 148 -14.79 6.49 14.91
C GLU A 148 -15.16 7.21 13.62
N LYS A 149 -16.17 8.08 13.70
CA LYS A 149 -16.71 8.92 12.61
C LYS A 149 -15.68 9.85 11.91
N THR A 150 -14.38 9.68 12.14
CA THR A 150 -13.30 10.62 11.83
C THR A 150 -12.03 10.02 11.21
N ILE A 151 -11.97 8.69 11.00
CA ILE A 151 -10.85 8.06 10.27
C ILE A 151 -11.31 7.77 8.84
N ASP A 152 -11.12 8.77 7.99
CA ASP A 152 -11.45 8.71 6.56
C ASP A 152 -10.23 8.56 5.66
N ASN A 153 -9.02 8.59 6.23
CA ASN A 153 -7.76 8.45 5.49
C ASN A 153 -6.90 7.28 5.99
N TYR A 154 -6.21 6.67 5.04
CA TYR A 154 -5.39 5.48 5.24
C TYR A 154 -4.20 5.70 6.20
N ALA A 155 -3.55 6.87 6.13
CA ALA A 155 -2.40 7.19 6.98
C ALA A 155 -2.75 7.24 8.48
N LYS A 156 -3.93 7.76 8.83
CA LYS A 156 -4.45 7.78 10.20
C LYS A 156 -4.74 6.36 10.70
N PHE A 157 -5.36 5.53 9.86
CA PHE A 157 -5.62 4.13 10.18
C PHE A 157 -4.33 3.37 10.50
N VAL A 158 -3.33 3.42 9.60
CA VAL A 158 -2.02 2.78 9.82
C VAL A 158 -1.38 3.25 11.13
N SER A 159 -1.43 4.55 11.41
CA SER A 159 -0.87 5.13 12.63
C SER A 159 -1.61 4.67 13.89
N LEU A 160 -2.94 4.54 13.84
CA LEU A 160 -3.76 4.03 14.94
C LEU A 160 -3.40 2.58 15.27
N VAL A 161 -3.37 1.71 14.26
CA VAL A 161 -3.06 0.28 14.44
C VAL A 161 -1.68 0.11 15.06
N ASP A 162 -0.68 0.83 14.54
CA ASP A 162 0.69 0.80 15.06
C ASP A 162 0.76 1.30 16.50
N GLN A 163 0.06 2.38 16.85
CA GLN A 163 0.00 2.86 18.24
C GLN A 163 -0.59 1.79 19.16
N LYS A 164 -1.67 1.10 18.76
CA LYS A 164 -2.29 0.05 19.58
C LYS A 164 -1.36 -1.13 19.81
N PHE A 165 -0.62 -1.56 18.78
CA PHE A 165 0.38 -2.62 18.93
C PHE A 165 1.53 -2.18 19.84
N HIS A 166 1.99 -0.92 19.71
CA HIS A 166 3.01 -0.37 20.58
C HIS A 166 2.56 -0.31 22.05
N ASP A 167 1.33 0.12 22.31
CA ASP A 167 0.75 0.13 23.67
C ASP A 167 0.71 -1.27 24.28
N ILE A 168 0.32 -2.29 23.49
CA ILE A 168 0.35 -3.69 23.92
C ILE A 168 1.76 -4.12 24.27
N ARG A 169 2.74 -3.84 23.41
CA ARG A 169 4.13 -4.23 23.68
C ARG A 169 4.66 -3.56 24.95
N ASN A 170 4.38 -2.28 25.17
CA ASN A 170 4.81 -1.58 26.37
C ASN A 170 4.16 -2.13 27.66
N THR A 171 2.94 -2.64 27.55
CA THR A 171 2.19 -3.16 28.70
C THR A 171 2.51 -4.63 29.01
N TYR A 172 2.70 -5.44 27.97
CA TYR A 172 2.78 -6.91 28.07
C TYR A 172 4.14 -7.49 27.66
N GLY A 173 5.03 -6.70 27.05
CA GLY A 173 6.29 -7.19 26.46
C GLY A 173 7.30 -7.78 27.45
N ASP A 174 7.26 -7.35 28.70
CA ASP A 174 8.12 -7.85 29.78
C ASP A 174 7.46 -8.99 30.58
N GLN A 175 6.20 -9.34 30.27
CA GLN A 175 5.50 -10.44 30.94
C GLN A 175 5.98 -11.78 30.39
N PRO A 176 6.49 -12.71 31.22
CA PRO A 176 7.09 -13.96 30.74
C PRO A 176 6.20 -14.80 29.84
N GLU A 177 4.89 -14.82 30.10
CA GLU A 177 3.90 -15.56 29.33
C GLU A 177 3.70 -15.03 27.90
N TRP A 178 3.94 -13.73 27.67
CA TRP A 178 3.72 -13.08 26.38
C TRP A 178 5.00 -12.75 25.64
N LYS A 179 6.13 -12.72 26.36
CA LYS A 179 7.41 -12.22 25.84
C LYS A 179 7.83 -12.91 24.53
N ALA A 180 7.87 -14.24 24.51
CA ALA A 180 8.30 -14.99 23.33
C ALA A 180 7.38 -14.74 22.13
N PHE A 181 6.07 -14.74 22.35
CA PHE A 181 5.07 -14.45 21.32
C PHE A 181 5.22 -13.02 20.78
N LEU A 182 5.35 -12.02 21.64
CA LEU A 182 5.49 -10.62 21.26
C LEU A 182 6.82 -10.33 20.54
N ASP A 183 7.92 -10.95 20.97
CA ASP A 183 9.22 -10.82 20.32
C ASP A 183 9.17 -11.41 18.90
N GLU A 184 8.57 -12.59 18.73
CA GLU A 184 8.36 -13.23 17.41
C GLU A 184 7.47 -12.37 16.48
N LYS A 185 6.35 -11.85 17.01
CA LYS A 185 5.45 -10.95 16.28
C LYS A 185 6.15 -9.65 15.87
N HIS A 186 6.96 -9.09 16.76
CA HIS A 186 7.72 -7.88 16.51
C HIS A 186 8.77 -8.07 15.41
N GLU A 187 9.51 -9.18 15.42
CA GLU A 187 10.50 -9.50 14.38
C GLU A 187 9.83 -9.58 13.00
N ARG A 188 8.74 -10.37 12.87
CA ARG A 188 8.01 -10.49 11.61
C ARG A 188 7.41 -9.17 11.13
N SER A 189 6.81 -8.42 12.05
CA SER A 189 6.20 -7.13 11.73
C SER A 189 7.25 -6.13 11.26
N THR A 190 8.42 -6.09 11.90
CA THR A 190 9.53 -5.21 11.51
C THR A 190 10.03 -5.54 10.10
N LYS A 191 10.13 -6.83 9.76
CA LYS A 191 10.45 -7.27 8.40
C LYS A 191 9.40 -6.83 7.39
N LEU A 192 8.11 -7.06 7.68
CA LEU A 192 6.99 -6.61 6.83
C LEU A 192 7.00 -5.10 6.60
N ILE A 193 7.21 -4.31 7.66
CA ILE A 193 7.27 -2.85 7.59
C ILE A 193 8.44 -2.38 6.71
N ALA A 194 9.60 -3.03 6.82
CA ALA A 194 10.75 -2.71 5.98
C ALA A 194 10.47 -3.01 4.50
N GLU A 195 9.85 -4.16 4.20
CA GLU A 195 9.44 -4.52 2.84
C GLU A 195 8.38 -3.55 2.29
N ILE A 196 7.36 -3.20 3.08
CA ILE A 196 6.34 -2.21 2.69
C ILE A 196 7.00 -0.87 2.35
N ASN A 197 7.90 -0.36 3.21
CA ASN A 197 8.59 0.90 2.93
C ASN A 197 9.46 0.82 1.67
N ALA A 198 10.14 -0.30 1.43
CA ALA A 198 10.91 -0.49 0.20
C ALA A 198 10.01 -0.43 -1.04
N ILE A 199 8.84 -1.08 -1.02
CA ILE A 199 7.87 -1.05 -2.11
C ILE A 199 7.30 0.38 -2.29
N ARG A 200 6.93 1.07 -1.20
CA ARG A 200 6.42 2.45 -1.26
C ARG A 200 7.46 3.43 -1.79
N ILE A 201 8.75 3.19 -1.58
CA ILE A 201 9.83 3.97 -2.21
C ILE A 201 9.83 3.75 -3.72
N GLN A 202 9.75 2.49 -4.18
CA GLN A 202 9.68 2.18 -5.61
C GLN A 202 8.45 2.84 -6.27
N GLU A 203 7.28 2.73 -5.64
CA GLU A 203 6.06 3.43 -6.08
C GLU A 203 6.24 4.95 -6.13
N THR A 204 6.96 5.54 -5.16
CA THR A 204 7.21 6.99 -5.14
C THR A 204 8.01 7.41 -6.37
N GLU A 205 9.01 6.62 -6.77
CA GLU A 205 9.85 6.90 -7.94
C GLU A 205 9.02 6.81 -9.24
N GLU A 206 8.17 5.79 -9.38
CA GLU A 206 7.24 5.65 -10.51
C GLU A 206 6.18 6.77 -10.52
N TRP A 207 5.67 7.14 -9.34
CA TRP A 207 4.72 8.24 -9.17
C TRP A 207 5.32 9.58 -9.57
N ILE A 208 6.58 9.85 -9.21
CA ILE A 208 7.30 11.06 -9.66
C ILE A 208 7.37 11.08 -11.20
N LYS A 209 7.77 9.97 -11.85
CA LYS A 209 7.77 9.88 -13.32
C LYS A 209 6.39 10.22 -13.88
N GLN A 210 5.34 9.61 -13.34
CA GLN A 210 3.96 9.85 -13.76
C GLN A 210 3.58 11.33 -13.61
N GLN A 211 3.91 11.98 -12.50
CA GLN A 211 3.61 13.39 -12.29
C GLN A 211 4.42 14.32 -13.20
N MET A 212 5.64 13.93 -13.59
CA MET A 212 6.45 14.69 -14.54
C MET A 212 5.78 14.76 -15.92
N VAL A 213 5.19 13.66 -16.40
CA VAL A 213 4.55 13.61 -17.73
C VAL A 213 3.06 13.98 -17.71
N THR A 214 2.41 13.94 -16.55
CA THR A 214 0.99 14.25 -16.42
C THR A 214 0.71 15.70 -16.85
N PRO A 215 -0.28 15.95 -17.73
CA PRO A 215 -0.61 17.29 -18.17
C PRO A 215 -0.96 18.23 -17.01
N VAL A 216 -0.54 19.48 -17.13
CA VAL A 216 -0.97 20.55 -16.22
C VAL A 216 -2.46 20.79 -16.45
N ARG A 217 -3.31 20.38 -15.49
CA ARG A 217 -4.73 20.77 -15.44
C ARG A 217 -4.88 21.87 -14.40
N ASP A 218 -5.41 23.01 -14.83
CA ASP A 218 -5.79 24.12 -13.96
C ASP A 218 -7.32 24.08 -13.82
N ASP A 219 -7.83 23.72 -12.65
CA ASP A 219 -9.24 23.97 -12.37
C ASP A 219 -9.38 25.48 -12.11
N LYS A 220 -10.05 26.17 -13.05
CA LYS A 220 -10.27 27.62 -13.03
C LYS A 220 -10.91 28.13 -11.73
N LYS A 221 -11.36 27.25 -10.83
CA LYS A 221 -11.89 27.60 -9.51
C LYS A 221 -10.98 27.28 -8.32
N LYS A 222 -9.93 26.44 -8.45
CA LYS A 222 -8.96 26.12 -7.38
C LYS A 222 -7.63 25.64 -7.98
N LYS A 223 -6.53 26.25 -7.49
CA LYS A 223 -5.12 26.17 -7.94
C LYS A 223 -4.44 24.79 -7.86
N ASP A 224 -5.16 23.68 -8.05
CA ASP A 224 -4.57 22.36 -7.94
C ASP A 224 -3.95 21.98 -9.28
N LEU A 225 -2.64 22.22 -9.44
CA LEU A 225 -1.90 21.67 -10.58
C LEU A 225 -1.71 20.15 -10.36
N PHE A 226 -1.89 19.36 -11.43
CA PHE A 226 -1.88 17.89 -11.38
C PHE A 226 -0.60 17.23 -11.96
N GLY A 227 0.33 17.99 -12.52
CA GLY A 227 1.56 17.45 -13.11
C GLY A 227 2.44 18.54 -13.71
N LEU A 228 3.48 18.16 -14.45
CA LEU A 228 4.45 19.09 -15.07
C LEU A 228 4.36 19.16 -16.61
N ALA A 229 3.57 18.29 -17.26
CA ALA A 229 3.43 18.20 -18.72
C ALA A 229 4.76 18.12 -19.48
N LEU A 230 5.77 17.46 -18.92
CA LEU A 230 7.03 17.20 -19.60
C LEU A 230 6.84 16.07 -20.61
N LYS A 231 7.67 16.04 -21.66
CA LYS A 231 7.68 14.92 -22.59
C LYS A 231 8.46 13.77 -21.97
N GLU A 232 8.02 12.54 -22.23
CA GLU A 232 8.72 11.36 -21.73
C GLU A 232 10.15 11.25 -22.31
N GLU A 233 10.35 11.68 -23.55
CA GLU A 233 11.66 11.75 -24.22
C GLU A 233 12.64 12.74 -23.56
N ASP A 234 12.15 13.70 -22.77
CA ASP A 234 13.00 14.63 -22.02
C ASP A 234 13.54 13.98 -20.73
N LEU A 235 12.97 12.85 -20.27
CA LEU A 235 13.31 12.24 -18.99
C LEU A 235 14.49 11.27 -19.11
N VAL A 236 15.52 11.49 -18.29
CA VAL A 236 16.58 10.50 -18.07
C VAL A 236 16.06 9.46 -17.08
N THR A 237 15.66 8.29 -17.59
CA THR A 237 15.05 7.21 -16.81
C THR A 237 15.98 6.00 -16.70
N GLU A 238 16.08 5.43 -15.50
CA GLU A 238 16.80 4.21 -15.19
C GLU A 238 15.80 3.10 -14.87
N HIS A 239 16.09 1.86 -15.31
CA HIS A 239 15.33 0.67 -14.92
C HIS A 239 16.06 -0.01 -13.76
N VAL A 240 15.49 0.06 -12.56
CA VAL A 240 16.11 -0.45 -11.34
C VAL A 240 15.47 -1.78 -10.96
N ARG A 241 16.30 -2.80 -10.69
CA ARG A 241 15.81 -4.10 -10.22
C ARG A 241 15.25 -3.97 -8.80
N THR A 242 14.09 -4.57 -8.55
CA THR A 242 13.55 -4.66 -7.19
C THR A 242 14.37 -5.61 -6.34
N ASN A 243 14.58 -5.24 -5.08
CA ASN A 243 15.22 -6.07 -4.06
C ASN A 243 14.21 -6.64 -3.05
N VAL A 244 12.91 -6.45 -3.28
CA VAL A 244 11.85 -6.93 -2.39
C VAL A 244 11.63 -8.43 -2.65
N PRO A 245 11.72 -9.30 -1.63
CA PRO A 245 11.47 -10.73 -1.81
C PRO A 245 10.12 -10.99 -2.46
N GLY A 246 10.10 -11.82 -3.50
CA GLY A 246 8.89 -12.21 -4.23
C GLY A 246 8.41 -11.23 -5.30
N GLN A 247 8.96 -10.01 -5.37
CA GLN A 247 8.78 -9.17 -6.56
C GLN A 247 9.81 -9.56 -7.61
N THR A 248 9.39 -9.56 -8.88
CA THR A 248 10.30 -9.77 -10.02
C THR A 248 10.24 -8.60 -11.00
N GLY A 249 11.33 -8.42 -11.76
CA GLY A 249 11.47 -7.35 -12.75
C GLY A 249 12.11 -6.06 -12.22
N THR A 250 11.73 -4.96 -12.87
CA THR A 250 12.28 -3.62 -12.64
C THR A 250 11.17 -2.59 -12.49
N TYR A 251 11.47 -1.52 -11.75
CA TYR A 251 10.69 -0.29 -11.68
C TYR A 251 11.47 0.86 -12.33
N GLU A 252 10.76 1.89 -12.73
CA GLU A 252 11.37 3.06 -13.39
C GLU A 252 11.70 4.16 -12.38
N ARG A 253 12.92 4.69 -12.51
CA ARG A 253 13.41 5.80 -11.69
C ARG A 253 13.85 6.95 -12.58
N VAL A 254 13.31 8.14 -12.35
CA VAL A 254 13.81 9.34 -13.05
C VAL A 254 15.05 9.87 -12.34
N ARG A 255 16.13 10.03 -13.09
CA ARG A 255 17.36 10.69 -12.64
C ARG A 255 17.16 12.20 -12.67
N ILE A 256 16.47 12.76 -11.67
CA ILE A 256 15.99 14.15 -11.69
C ILE A 256 17.09 15.19 -12.02
N ALA A 257 18.26 15.06 -11.40
CA ALA A 257 19.39 15.95 -11.65
C ALA A 257 19.93 15.83 -13.08
N ASP A 258 19.99 14.60 -13.62
CA ASP A 258 20.48 14.32 -14.97
C ASP A 258 19.46 14.78 -16.02
N THR A 259 18.16 14.57 -15.77
CA THR A 259 17.04 15.11 -16.56
C THR A 259 17.14 16.63 -16.67
N TRP A 260 17.39 17.33 -15.56
CA TRP A 260 17.63 18.78 -15.61
C TRP A 260 18.89 19.13 -16.39
N ALA A 261 20.01 18.44 -16.15
CA ALA A 261 21.28 18.73 -16.81
C ALA A 261 21.18 18.58 -18.34
N ALA A 262 20.49 17.55 -18.82
CA ALA A 262 20.23 17.30 -20.23
C ALA A 262 19.35 18.40 -20.86
N ASN A 263 18.37 18.93 -20.12
CA ASN A 263 17.36 19.84 -20.65
C ASN A 263 17.49 21.30 -20.21
N ARG A 264 18.55 21.68 -19.47
CA ARG A 264 18.72 23.06 -18.94
C ARG A 264 18.76 24.17 -19.99
N ARG A 265 18.97 23.83 -21.27
CA ARG A 265 18.94 24.75 -22.42
C ARG A 265 17.69 24.61 -23.29
N ASN A 266 16.86 23.58 -23.05
CA ASN A 266 15.61 23.36 -23.76
C ASN A 266 14.56 24.37 -23.24
N THR A 267 14.11 25.26 -24.12
CA THR A 267 13.17 26.33 -23.78
C THR A 267 11.79 25.80 -23.40
N ASP A 268 11.32 24.76 -24.09
CA ASP A 268 9.99 24.19 -23.88
C ASP A 268 9.93 23.45 -22.54
N PHE A 269 10.96 22.66 -22.24
CA PHE A 269 11.12 21.99 -20.95
C PHE A 269 11.10 23.01 -19.79
N ARG A 270 11.87 24.09 -19.91
CA ARG A 270 11.93 25.14 -18.88
C ARG A 270 10.62 25.91 -18.77
N ALA A 271 9.93 26.17 -19.87
CA ALA A 271 8.64 26.82 -19.87
C ALA A 271 7.59 25.97 -19.14
N ALA A 272 7.55 24.66 -19.40
CA ALA A 272 6.66 23.72 -18.72
C ALA A 272 6.89 23.70 -17.20
N LEU A 273 8.16 23.65 -16.77
CA LEU A 273 8.51 23.72 -15.35
C LEU A 273 8.14 25.07 -14.70
N ALA A 274 8.32 26.17 -15.43
CA ALA A 274 8.03 27.51 -14.92
C ALA A 274 6.54 27.72 -14.62
N VAL A 275 5.64 27.06 -15.37
CA VAL A 275 4.19 27.05 -15.09
C VAL A 275 3.89 26.48 -13.69
N ALA A 276 4.65 25.47 -13.27
CA ALA A 276 4.59 24.88 -11.93
C ALA A 276 5.41 25.64 -10.87
N GLY A 277 6.01 26.78 -11.23
CA GLY A 277 6.88 27.56 -10.33
C GLY A 277 8.29 26.99 -10.14
N ILE A 278 8.66 25.94 -10.87
CA ILE A 278 9.98 25.30 -10.81
C ILE A 278 10.94 26.07 -11.73
N LYS A 279 11.95 26.74 -11.15
CA LYS A 279 12.84 27.67 -11.91
C LYS A 279 14.27 27.17 -12.06
N SER A 280 14.65 26.16 -11.29
CA SER A 280 16.00 25.62 -11.25
C SER A 280 16.02 24.11 -11.06
N GLY A 281 17.15 23.47 -11.36
CA GLY A 281 17.35 22.05 -11.08
C GLY A 281 17.22 21.71 -9.59
N ARG A 282 17.61 22.65 -8.71
CA ARG A 282 17.39 22.51 -7.26
C ARG A 282 15.90 22.49 -6.92
N ASP A 283 15.10 23.33 -7.58
CA ASP A 283 13.65 23.35 -7.36
C ASP A 283 13.01 22.06 -7.87
N LEU A 284 13.48 21.51 -8.99
CA LEU A 284 12.97 20.24 -9.53
C LEU A 284 13.27 19.06 -8.61
N VAL A 285 14.50 18.99 -8.07
CA VAL A 285 14.87 17.99 -7.05
C VAL A 285 14.01 18.16 -5.81
N LYS A 286 13.90 19.38 -5.28
CA LYS A 286 13.08 19.68 -4.10
C LYS A 286 11.61 19.34 -4.32
N TRP A 287 11.08 19.63 -5.50
CA TRP A 287 9.72 19.26 -5.91
C TRP A 287 9.54 17.75 -5.80
N ALA A 288 10.40 16.97 -6.46
CA ALA A 288 10.33 15.51 -6.48
C ALA A 288 10.44 14.90 -5.07
N GLU A 289 11.41 15.35 -4.26
CA GLU A 289 11.63 14.85 -2.89
C GLU A 289 10.47 15.15 -1.92
N ASN A 290 9.71 16.22 -2.18
CA ASN A 290 8.64 16.69 -1.31
C ASN A 290 7.27 16.65 -2.00
N LEU A 291 7.11 15.90 -3.08
CA LEU A 291 5.88 15.83 -3.86
C LEU A 291 4.68 15.50 -2.96
N GLY A 292 3.67 16.38 -2.92
CA GLY A 292 2.49 16.23 -2.06
C GLY A 292 2.64 16.73 -0.62
N LYS A 293 3.83 17.18 -0.21
CA LYS A 293 4.03 17.80 1.11
C LYS A 293 3.35 19.19 1.14
N PRO A 294 2.62 19.54 2.21
CA PRO A 294 2.05 20.88 2.37
C PRO A 294 3.10 21.97 2.22
N GLY A 295 2.81 22.98 1.40
CA GLY A 295 3.72 24.11 1.14
C GLY A 295 4.91 23.79 0.23
N ASN A 296 4.96 22.61 -0.41
CA ASN A 296 5.97 22.33 -1.43
C ASN A 296 5.75 23.19 -2.69
N ILE A 297 6.82 23.41 -3.45
CA ILE A 297 6.74 23.98 -4.80
C ILE A 297 6.02 23.01 -5.75
N GLY A 298 5.44 23.49 -6.85
CA GLY A 298 4.86 22.63 -7.89
C GLY A 298 3.47 22.05 -7.59
N PRO A 299 3.00 21.11 -8.43
CA PRO A 299 1.69 20.46 -8.29
C PRO A 299 1.56 19.67 -6.99
N ASN A 300 0.56 20.02 -6.17
CA ASN A 300 0.23 19.36 -4.92
C ASN A 300 -1.24 18.92 -4.92
N SER A 301 -1.64 18.21 -5.98
CA SER A 301 -2.99 17.64 -6.09
C SER A 301 -3.34 16.79 -4.85
N PRO A 302 -4.64 16.61 -4.54
CA PRO A 302 -5.06 15.74 -3.44
C PRO A 302 -4.47 14.32 -3.50
N ALA A 303 -4.24 13.79 -4.70
CA ALA A 303 -3.59 12.49 -4.90
C ALA A 303 -2.13 12.51 -4.44
N ASN A 304 -1.36 13.55 -4.78
CA ASN A 304 0.02 13.72 -4.32
C ASN A 304 0.08 13.82 -2.80
N VAL A 305 -0.84 14.59 -2.21
CA VAL A 305 -0.93 14.73 -0.74
C VAL A 305 -1.23 13.39 -0.08
N GLY A 306 -2.19 12.62 -0.60
CA GLY A 306 -2.54 11.30 -0.07
C GLY A 306 -1.39 10.29 -0.17
N HIS A 307 -0.68 10.29 -1.30
CA HIS A 307 0.51 9.46 -1.50
C HIS A 307 1.61 9.82 -0.48
N PHE A 308 1.96 11.11 -0.36
CA PHE A 308 2.94 11.59 0.61
C PHE A 308 2.58 11.19 2.05
N GLN A 309 1.34 11.43 2.47
CA GLN A 309 0.88 11.09 3.82
C GLN A 309 1.00 9.59 4.11
N SER A 310 0.67 8.74 3.13
CA SER A 310 0.78 7.28 3.26
C SER A 310 2.23 6.84 3.41
N THR A 311 3.15 7.38 2.60
CA THR A 311 4.59 7.13 2.74
C THR A 311 5.13 7.59 4.09
N GLN A 312 4.71 8.77 4.60
CA GLN A 312 5.15 9.27 5.90
C GLN A 312 4.62 8.44 7.08
N ALA A 313 3.41 7.90 6.96
CA ALA A 313 2.85 6.99 7.96
C ALA A 313 3.73 5.74 8.09
N TRP A 314 4.03 5.06 6.98
CA TRP A 314 4.88 3.88 6.97
C TRP A 314 6.32 4.12 7.43
N LYS A 315 6.91 5.26 7.08
CA LYS A 315 8.22 5.69 7.62
C LYS A 315 8.17 5.88 9.13
N SER A 316 7.07 6.38 9.66
CA SER A 316 6.90 6.58 11.11
C SER A 316 6.69 5.27 11.85
N VAL A 317 5.91 4.34 11.29
CA VAL A 317 5.78 2.96 11.78
C VAL A 317 7.15 2.27 11.83
N GLN A 318 7.96 2.37 10.77
CA GLN A 318 9.30 1.78 10.74
C GLN A 318 10.21 2.37 11.81
N ARG A 319 10.23 3.70 11.98
CA ARG A 319 11.03 4.34 13.03
C ARG A 319 10.66 3.84 14.43
N ARG A 320 9.37 3.70 14.73
CA ARG A 320 8.93 3.18 16.04
C ARG A 320 9.27 1.71 16.24
N ALA A 321 9.12 0.88 15.20
CA ALA A 321 9.52 -0.51 15.24
C ALA A 321 11.02 -0.66 15.55
N LEU A 322 11.89 0.12 14.87
CA LEU A 322 13.34 0.08 15.08
C LEU A 322 13.80 0.73 16.39
N ALA A 323 13.10 1.75 16.88
CA ALA A 323 13.43 2.42 18.14
C ALA A 323 13.20 1.53 19.37
N SER A 324 12.51 0.40 19.21
CA SER A 324 12.16 -0.48 20.32
C SER A 324 13.06 -1.72 20.38
N PRO A 325 14.25 -1.61 21.00
CA PRO A 325 14.81 -2.71 21.78
C PRO A 325 15.11 -2.22 23.21
N GLY A 326 14.36 -2.72 24.19
CA GLY A 326 14.65 -2.64 25.64
C GLY A 326 15.32 -1.35 26.15
N GLY A 327 14.54 -0.40 26.64
CA GLY A 327 15.10 0.75 27.35
C GLY A 327 14.02 1.69 27.84
N SER A 328 13.90 1.78 29.16
CA SER A 328 13.22 2.85 29.89
C SER A 328 13.82 4.21 29.49
N GLY A 329 13.36 4.76 28.37
CA GLY A 329 13.60 6.14 27.97
C GLY A 329 12.44 6.99 28.46
N SER A 330 12.49 7.43 29.71
CA SER A 330 11.67 8.54 30.18
C SER A 330 11.91 9.74 29.28
N CYS A 331 10.86 10.28 28.66
CA CYS A 331 10.88 11.66 28.21
C CYS A 331 11.12 12.56 29.44
N THR A 332 12.22 13.30 29.46
CA THR A 332 12.36 14.53 30.25
C THR A 332 12.26 15.72 29.34
#